data_AF-A0A0N4W065-F1
#
_entry.id   AF-A0A0N4W065-F1
#
_cell.length_a   1.000
_cell.length_b   1.000
_cell.length_c   1.000
_cell.angle_alpha   90.00
_cell.angle_beta   90.00
_cell.angle_gamma   90.00
#
_symmetry.space_group_name_H-M   'P 1'
#
loop_
_entity.id
_entity.type
_entity.pdbx_description
1 polymer ?
#
loop_
_entity_poly.entity_id
_entity_poly.type
_entity_poly.pdbx_seq_one_letter_code
_entity_poly.pdbx_strand_id
1 'polypeptide(L)'
;LKSFDKSIQVRPTSADCFFNLGNLYQKMGKTEDALKAWKRATTLDPHHTKALTNLFVALDEREECNTVVTMAKNIQNEVVHQSASLAFQIGVCLGKTARFVEAERHLKIAAQLNPHNAIYHANLGVLYQRWARYDLAEDSYLQALLIDSEMSSVTGNLQAVKQRLNKTRTIIESDEQS
;
A
#
# COMPACT_ATOMS: atom_id res chain seq x y z
N LEU A 1 -36.12 0.12 -6.72
CA LEU A 1 -35.76 -0.06 -8.15
C LEU A 1 -36.28 1.06 -9.07
N LYS A 2 -37.39 1.76 -8.79
CA LYS A 2 -37.89 2.88 -9.61
C LYS A 2 -37.15 4.23 -9.49
N SER A 3 -36.20 4.39 -8.57
CA SER A 3 -35.43 5.64 -8.42
C SER A 3 -34.08 5.65 -9.13
N PHE A 4 -33.69 4.55 -9.79
CA PHE A 4 -32.44 4.50 -10.57
C PHE A 4 -32.59 5.04 -12.00
N ASP A 5 -33.80 5.00 -12.59
CA ASP A 5 -33.99 5.42 -13.99
C ASP A 5 -34.08 6.93 -14.19
N LYS A 6 -34.31 7.71 -13.12
CA LYS A 6 -34.39 9.19 -13.21
C LYS A 6 -33.07 9.92 -12.95
N SER A 7 -32.04 9.24 -12.44
CA SER A 7 -30.70 9.81 -12.28
C SER A 7 -29.84 9.72 -13.55
N ILE A 8 -30.32 9.01 -14.58
CA ILE A 8 -29.59 8.79 -15.85
C ILE A 8 -29.65 10.02 -16.79
N GLN A 9 -30.44 11.06 -16.47
CA GLN A 9 -30.52 12.31 -17.26
C GLN A 9 -29.73 13.50 -16.68
N VAL A 10 -29.05 13.34 -15.55
CA VAL A 10 -28.01 14.28 -15.14
C VAL A 10 -26.70 13.58 -15.43
N ARG A 11 -25.94 14.03 -16.45
CA ARG A 11 -24.62 13.48 -16.77
C ARG A 11 -23.84 13.31 -15.45
N PRO A 12 -23.46 12.10 -15.03
CA PRO A 12 -22.60 11.93 -13.87
C PRO A 12 -21.19 12.33 -14.30
N THR A 13 -20.93 13.63 -14.45
CA THR A 13 -19.64 14.18 -14.91
C THR A 13 -18.66 14.40 -13.77
N SER A 14 -19.04 14.13 -12.53
CA SER A 14 -18.13 14.24 -11.39
C SER A 14 -17.36 12.94 -11.16
N ALA A 15 -16.13 13.09 -10.65
CA ALA A 15 -15.31 11.96 -10.24
C ALA A 15 -16.01 11.09 -9.18
N ASP A 16 -16.78 11.69 -8.26
CA ASP A 16 -17.52 10.97 -7.22
C ASP A 16 -18.55 9.98 -7.77
N CYS A 17 -19.23 10.31 -8.87
CA CYS A 17 -20.18 9.40 -9.50
C CYS A 17 -19.47 8.15 -10.02
N PHE A 18 -18.34 8.33 -10.70
CA PHE A 18 -17.54 7.21 -11.20
C PHE A 18 -16.88 6.42 -10.07
N PHE A 19 -16.46 7.07 -8.99
CA PHE A 19 -15.97 6.41 -7.78
C PHE A 19 -17.04 5.50 -7.16
N ASN A 20 -18.24 6.04 -6.96
CA ASN A 20 -19.37 5.28 -6.41
C ASN A 20 -19.82 4.14 -7.34
N LEU A 21 -19.78 4.37 -8.65
CA LEU A 21 -20.05 3.34 -9.65
C LEU A 21 -19.01 2.21 -9.57
N GLY A 22 -17.73 2.53 -9.42
CA GLY A 22 -16.68 1.53 -9.23
C GLY A 22 -16.90 0.69 -7.97
N ASN A 23 -17.26 1.34 -6.86
CA ASN A 23 -17.60 0.64 -5.61
C ASN A 23 -18.82 -0.28 -5.78
N LEU A 24 -19.81 0.13 -6.56
CA LEU A 24 -20.99 -0.69 -6.86
C LEU A 24 -20.60 -1.92 -7.69
N TYR A 25 -19.78 -1.74 -8.73
CA TYR A 25 -19.27 -2.84 -9.55
C TYR A 25 -18.44 -3.83 -8.73
N GLN A 26 -17.58 -3.33 -7.84
CA GLN A 26 -16.80 -4.19 -6.95
C GLN A 26 -17.70 -5.05 -6.05
N LYS A 27 -18.76 -4.47 -5.46
CA LYS A 27 -19.74 -5.22 -4.66
C LYS A 27 -20.49 -6.29 -5.45
N MET A 28 -20.62 -6.10 -6.77
CA MET A 28 -21.24 -7.07 -7.68
C MET A 28 -20.25 -8.12 -8.21
N GLY A 29 -18.98 -8.09 -7.78
CA GLY A 29 -17.92 -8.96 -8.31
C GLY A 29 -17.48 -8.61 -9.73
N LYS A 30 -17.86 -7.44 -10.26
CA LYS A 30 -17.52 -6.97 -11.60
C LYS A 30 -16.22 -6.17 -11.57
N THR A 31 -15.11 -6.84 -11.27
CA THR A 31 -13.80 -6.20 -11.04
C THR A 31 -13.31 -5.35 -12.22
N GLU A 32 -13.49 -5.82 -13.46
CA GLU A 32 -13.10 -5.06 -14.66
C GLU A 32 -13.86 -3.74 -14.82
N ASP A 33 -15.16 -3.76 -14.54
CA ASP A 33 -16.00 -2.57 -14.63
C ASP A 33 -15.67 -1.60 -13.47
N ALA A 34 -15.33 -2.14 -12.29
CA ALA A 34 -14.86 -1.35 -11.16
C ALA A 34 -13.57 -0.58 -11.48
N LEU A 35 -12.58 -1.27 -12.06
CA LEU A 35 -11.31 -0.67 -12.49
C LEU A 35 -11.53 0.44 -13.52
N LYS A 36 -12.38 0.22 -14.53
CA LYS A 36 -12.72 1.24 -15.54
C LYS A 36 -13.37 2.47 -14.90
N ALA A 37 -14.30 2.25 -13.97
CA ALA A 37 -15.00 3.33 -13.28
C ALA A 37 -14.06 4.13 -12.37
N TRP A 38 -13.24 3.48 -11.53
CA TRP A 38 -12.25 4.18 -10.71
C TRP A 38 -11.21 4.91 -11.56
N LYS A 39 -10.70 4.30 -12.63
CA LYS A 39 -9.79 4.98 -13.57
C LYS A 39 -10.44 6.23 -14.21
N ARG A 40 -11.73 6.17 -14.52
CA ARG A 40 -12.45 7.34 -15.04
C ARG A 40 -12.58 8.43 -13.97
N ALA A 41 -12.84 8.08 -12.72
CA ALA A 41 -12.87 9.02 -11.61
C ALA A 41 -11.52 9.73 -11.44
N THR A 42 -10.41 9.00 -11.45
CA THR A 42 -9.06 9.58 -11.30
C THR A 42 -8.61 10.41 -12.50
N THR A 43 -9.17 10.16 -13.68
CA THR A 43 -8.95 11.00 -14.88
C THR A 43 -9.71 12.32 -14.77
N LEU A 44 -10.91 12.31 -14.17
CA LEU A 44 -11.73 13.52 -13.99
C LEU A 44 -11.23 14.38 -12.83
N ASP A 45 -10.74 13.74 -11.76
CA ASP A 45 -10.12 14.39 -10.62
C ASP A 45 -8.85 13.62 -10.20
N PRO A 46 -7.67 14.11 -10.59
CA PRO A 46 -6.39 13.53 -10.17
C PRO A 46 -6.13 13.60 -8.66
N HIS A 47 -6.89 14.39 -7.90
CA HIS A 47 -6.76 14.52 -6.44
C HIS A 47 -7.73 13.59 -5.69
N HIS A 48 -8.51 12.76 -6.41
CA HIS A 48 -9.47 11.83 -5.81
C HIS A 48 -8.76 10.62 -5.17
N THR A 49 -8.19 10.83 -3.98
CA THR A 49 -7.34 9.84 -3.28
C THR A 49 -8.06 8.53 -2.99
N LYS A 50 -9.39 8.56 -2.77
CA LYS A 50 -10.19 7.35 -2.55
C LYS A 50 -10.31 6.51 -3.82
N ALA A 51 -10.57 7.13 -4.97
CA ALA A 51 -10.60 6.42 -6.25
C ALA A 51 -9.22 5.90 -6.66
N LEU A 52 -8.16 6.69 -6.45
CA LEU A 52 -6.78 6.25 -6.66
C LEU A 52 -6.42 5.04 -5.80
N THR A 53 -6.76 5.08 -4.51
CA THR A 53 -6.49 3.97 -3.58
C THR A 53 -7.21 2.70 -4.03
N ASN A 54 -8.52 2.76 -4.32
CA ASN A 54 -9.28 1.59 -4.77
C ASN A 54 -8.75 1.03 -6.10
N LEU A 55 -8.40 1.90 -7.04
CA LEU A 55 -7.77 1.50 -8.29
C LEU A 55 -6.44 0.77 -8.05
N PHE A 56 -5.58 1.29 -7.18
CA PHE A 56 -4.27 0.70 -6.91
C PHE A 56 -4.34 -0.59 -6.10
N VAL A 57 -5.31 -0.72 -5.18
CA VAL A 57 -5.58 -1.99 -4.49
C VAL A 57 -6.02 -3.05 -5.50
N ALA A 58 -6.99 -2.74 -6.35
CA ALA A 58 -7.49 -3.70 -7.34
C ALA A 58 -6.44 -4.08 -8.41
N LEU A 59 -5.53 -3.16 -8.77
CA LEU A 59 -4.40 -3.50 -9.63
C LEU A 59 -3.37 -4.38 -8.92
N ASP A 60 -3.11 -4.14 -7.63
CA ASP A 60 -2.21 -4.98 -6.84
C ASP A 60 -2.76 -6.40 -6.62
N GLU A 61 -4.06 -6.54 -6.37
CA GLU A 61 -4.76 -7.84 -6.31
C GLU A 61 -4.67 -8.63 -7.62
N ARG A 62 -4.43 -7.95 -8.74
CA ARG A 62 -4.17 -8.54 -10.07
C ARG A 62 -2.69 -8.73 -10.38
N GLU A 63 -1.82 -8.52 -9.40
CA GLU A 63 -0.35 -8.56 -9.54
C GLU A 63 0.21 -7.51 -10.52
N GLU A 64 -0.56 -6.46 -10.83
CA GLU A 64 -0.19 -5.39 -11.77
C GLU A 64 0.55 -4.23 -11.07
N CYS A 65 1.46 -4.55 -10.15
CA CYS A 65 2.25 -3.55 -9.40
C CYS A 65 3.04 -2.59 -10.32
N ASN A 66 3.55 -3.07 -11.45
CA ASN A 66 4.25 -2.22 -12.42
C ASN A 66 3.35 -1.12 -13.01
N THR A 67 2.05 -1.41 -13.20
CA THR A 67 1.05 -0.43 -13.64
C THR A 67 0.85 0.64 -12.58
N VAL A 68 0.67 0.24 -11.31
CA VAL A 68 0.55 1.18 -10.18
C VAL A 68 1.77 2.10 -10.10
N VAL A 69 2.96 1.51 -10.16
CA VAL A 69 4.22 2.25 -10.11
C VAL A 69 4.35 3.25 -11.26
N THR A 70 3.89 2.89 -12.47
CA THR A 70 3.89 3.79 -13.62
C THR A 70 2.89 4.93 -13.45
N MET A 71 1.68 4.63 -12.99
CA MET A 71 0.65 5.64 -12.72
C MET A 71 1.06 6.61 -11.62
N ALA A 72 1.68 6.11 -10.54
CA ALA A 72 2.11 6.90 -9.39
C ALA A 72 3.11 8.00 -9.75
N LYS A 73 3.92 7.84 -10.82
CA LYS A 73 4.86 8.87 -11.30
C LYS A 73 4.17 10.17 -11.73
N ASN A 74 2.89 10.11 -12.09
CA ASN A 74 2.11 11.25 -12.57
C ASN A 74 1.21 11.86 -11.49
N ILE A 75 1.27 11.37 -10.24
CA ILE A 75 0.49 11.89 -9.12
C ILE A 75 1.31 12.99 -8.44
N GLN A 76 0.72 14.15 -8.18
CA GLN A 76 1.43 15.22 -7.45
C GLN A 76 1.78 14.77 -6.02
N ASN A 77 2.94 15.19 -5.54
CA ASN A 77 3.39 14.87 -4.18
C ASN A 77 2.36 15.29 -3.12
N GLU A 78 1.73 16.46 -3.29
CA GLU A 78 0.70 16.96 -2.38
C GLU A 78 -0.45 15.96 -2.18
N VAL A 79 -0.92 15.31 -3.26
CA VAL A 79 -2.00 14.32 -3.22
C VAL A 79 -1.59 13.09 -2.39
N VAL A 80 -0.34 12.64 -2.54
CA VAL A 80 0.21 11.51 -1.79
C VAL A 80 0.34 11.85 -0.30
N HIS A 81 0.77 13.07 0.03
CA HIS A 81 0.96 13.52 1.41
C HIS A 81 -0.35 13.89 2.14
N GLN A 82 -1.50 13.81 1.46
CA GLN A 82 -2.81 14.01 2.06
C GLN A 82 -3.53 12.68 2.36
N SER A 83 -2.98 11.54 1.93
CA SER A 83 -3.64 10.24 2.09
C SER A 83 -2.67 9.13 2.47
N ALA A 84 -2.74 8.71 3.73
CA ALA A 84 -1.94 7.60 4.24
C ALA A 84 -2.18 6.30 3.46
N SER A 85 -3.43 6.00 3.12
CA SER A 85 -3.78 4.78 2.36
C SER A 85 -3.24 4.80 0.93
N LEU A 86 -3.23 5.96 0.26
CA LEU A 86 -2.64 6.07 -1.07
C LEU A 86 -1.12 5.92 -1.02
N ALA A 87 -0.46 6.62 -0.10
CA ALA A 87 0.99 6.50 0.11
C ALA A 87 1.37 5.06 0.45
N PHE A 88 0.61 4.41 1.33
CA PHE A 88 0.79 3.01 1.68
C PHE A 88 0.72 2.10 0.46
N GLN A 89 -0.33 2.22 -0.36
CA GLN A 89 -0.51 1.34 -1.52
C GLN A 89 0.58 1.53 -2.58
N ILE A 90 1.02 2.78 -2.82
CA ILE A 90 2.16 3.06 -3.70
C ILE A 90 3.43 2.40 -3.14
N GLY A 91 3.68 2.53 -1.83
CA GLY A 91 4.82 1.94 -1.15
C GLY A 91 4.86 0.40 -1.26
N VAL A 92 3.71 -0.25 -1.06
CA VAL A 92 3.58 -1.71 -1.22
C VAL A 92 3.95 -2.16 -2.64
N CYS A 93 3.39 -1.52 -3.68
CA CYS A 93 3.69 -1.87 -5.07
C CYS A 93 5.16 -1.59 -5.45
N LEU A 94 5.76 -0.53 -4.93
CA LEU A 94 7.20 -0.25 -5.10
C LEU A 94 8.06 -1.35 -4.44
N GLY A 95 7.68 -1.82 -3.26
CA GLY A 95 8.37 -2.92 -2.58
C GLY A 95 8.22 -4.27 -3.28
N LYS A 96 7.07 -4.52 -3.93
CA LYS A 96 6.84 -5.70 -4.80
C LYS A 96 7.66 -5.65 -6.08
N THR A 97 8.01 -4.47 -6.57
CA THR A 97 8.83 -4.25 -7.78
C THR A 97 10.31 -3.97 -7.45
N ALA A 98 10.76 -4.28 -6.23
CA ALA A 98 12.14 -4.10 -5.74
C ALA A 98 12.67 -2.65 -5.79
N ARG A 99 11.80 -1.64 -5.87
CA ARG A 99 12.16 -0.22 -5.80
C ARG A 99 12.22 0.25 -4.34
N PHE A 100 13.11 -0.38 -3.56
CA PHE A 100 13.04 -0.34 -2.10
C PHE A 100 13.20 1.05 -1.47
N VAL A 101 14.12 1.89 -1.96
CA VAL A 101 14.32 3.26 -1.45
C VAL A 101 13.05 4.10 -1.63
N GLU A 102 12.37 3.97 -2.76
CA GLU A 102 11.14 4.70 -3.04
C GLU A 102 9.98 4.14 -2.22
N ALA A 103 9.90 2.81 -2.09
CA ALA A 103 8.92 2.14 -1.25
C ALA A 103 9.00 2.63 0.21
N GLU A 104 10.21 2.72 0.75
CA GLU A 104 10.46 3.20 2.11
C GLU A 104 9.93 4.62 2.30
N ARG A 105 10.20 5.54 1.36
CA ARG A 105 9.71 6.93 1.43
C ARG A 105 8.19 6.97 1.54
N HIS A 106 7.50 6.24 0.67
CA HIS A 106 6.03 6.21 0.65
C HIS A 106 5.41 5.55 1.88
N LEU A 107 5.99 4.44 2.36
CA LEU A 107 5.54 3.79 3.59
C LEU A 107 5.78 4.66 4.83
N LYS A 108 6.89 5.41 4.87
CA LYS A 108 7.16 6.39 5.94
C LYS A 108 6.17 7.55 5.92
N ILE A 109 5.76 8.05 4.73
CA ILE A 109 4.67 9.05 4.62
C ILE A 109 3.38 8.49 5.24
N ALA A 110 3.00 7.25 4.91
CA ALA A 110 1.80 6.62 5.47
C ALA A 110 1.86 6.52 7.01
N ALA A 111 3.00 6.07 7.55
CA ALA A 111 3.23 5.99 8.99
C ALA A 111 3.26 7.38 9.67
N GLN A 112 3.77 8.42 9.00
CA GLN A 112 3.76 9.79 9.53
C GLN A 112 2.34 10.38 9.59
N LEU A 113 1.52 10.12 8.57
CA LEU A 113 0.14 10.60 8.52
C LEU A 113 -0.78 9.87 9.52
N ASN A 114 -0.47 8.62 9.85
CA ASN A 114 -1.18 7.87 10.88
C ASN A 114 -0.20 7.03 11.72
N PRO A 115 0.42 7.61 12.75
CA PRO A 115 1.48 6.97 13.52
C PRO A 115 0.99 5.80 14.38
N HIS A 116 -0.29 5.75 14.70
CA HIS A 116 -0.91 4.69 15.50
C HIS A 116 -1.53 3.56 14.66
N ASN A 117 -1.20 3.49 13.36
CA ASN A 117 -1.60 2.36 12.54
C ASN A 117 -0.49 1.30 12.48
N ALA A 118 -0.64 0.23 13.27
CA ALA A 118 0.32 -0.86 13.35
C ALA A 118 0.62 -1.52 11.98
N ILE A 119 -0.35 -1.53 11.06
CA ILE A 119 -0.19 -2.14 9.72
C ILE A 119 0.89 -1.43 8.90
N TYR A 120 1.04 -0.11 9.04
CA TYR A 120 2.05 0.65 8.28
C TYR A 120 3.47 0.32 8.76
N HIS A 121 3.67 0.20 10.07
CA HIS A 121 4.94 -0.25 10.65
C HIS A 121 5.25 -1.71 10.31
N ALA A 122 4.24 -2.58 10.35
CA ALA A 122 4.40 -3.98 9.95
C ALA A 122 4.85 -4.10 8.48
N ASN A 123 4.30 -3.30 7.57
CA ASN A 123 4.70 -3.31 6.16
C ASN A 123 6.07 -2.67 5.90
N LEU A 124 6.50 -1.69 6.71
CA LEU A 124 7.91 -1.26 6.71
C LEU A 124 8.82 -2.43 7.08
N GLY A 125 8.44 -3.24 8.08
CA GLY A 125 9.16 -4.46 8.43
C GLY A 125 9.24 -5.46 7.27
N VAL A 126 8.13 -5.72 6.59
CA VAL A 126 8.09 -6.60 5.40
C VAL A 126 8.97 -6.06 4.27
N LEU A 127 8.94 -4.76 4.03
CA LEU A 127 9.79 -4.10 3.04
C LEU A 127 11.27 -4.31 3.37
N TYR A 128 11.69 -3.97 4.59
CA TYR A 128 13.08 -4.08 5.01
C TYR A 128 13.56 -5.54 5.02
N GLN A 129 12.70 -6.48 5.41
CA GLN A 129 13.00 -7.91 5.32
C GLN A 129 13.25 -8.35 3.88
N ARG A 130 12.43 -7.90 2.92
CA ARG A 130 12.64 -8.16 1.49
C ARG A 130 13.90 -7.49 0.95
N TRP A 131 14.27 -6.34 1.50
CA TRP A 131 15.51 -5.62 1.19
C TRP A 131 16.73 -6.13 1.98
N ALA A 132 16.60 -7.21 2.76
CA ALA A 132 17.66 -7.76 3.62
C ALA A 132 18.25 -6.77 4.65
N ARG A 133 17.49 -5.73 5.02
CA ARG A 133 17.81 -4.78 6.10
C ARG A 133 17.16 -5.27 7.39
N TYR A 134 17.69 -6.37 7.92
CA TYR A 134 17.06 -7.13 8.99
C TYR A 134 17.01 -6.36 10.33
N ASP A 135 17.97 -5.48 10.57
CA ASP A 135 18.00 -4.52 11.68
C ASP A 135 16.76 -3.60 11.63
N LEU A 136 16.55 -2.93 10.49
CA LEU A 136 15.41 -2.04 10.30
C LEU A 136 14.08 -2.79 10.28
N ALA A 137 14.08 -4.04 9.81
CA ALA A 137 12.91 -4.91 9.83
C ALA A 137 12.49 -5.25 11.26
N GLU A 138 13.44 -5.62 12.13
CA GLU A 138 13.20 -5.87 13.55
C GLU A 138 12.60 -4.65 14.23
N ASP A 139 13.23 -3.48 14.07
CA ASP A 139 12.73 -2.22 14.65
C ASP A 139 11.29 -1.93 14.22
N SER A 140 10.99 -2.08 12.92
CA SER A 140 9.66 -1.80 12.37
C SER A 140 8.59 -2.77 12.89
N TYR A 141 8.93 -4.06 13.03
CA TYR A 141 8.02 -5.05 13.62
C TYR A 141 7.80 -4.81 15.12
N LEU A 142 8.83 -4.39 15.86
CA LEU A 142 8.70 -4.01 17.26
C LEU A 142 7.80 -2.77 17.43
N GLN A 143 7.91 -1.78 16.55
CA GLN A 143 6.99 -0.63 16.54
C GLN A 143 5.55 -1.05 16.26
N ALA A 144 5.32 -1.97 15.31
CA ALA A 144 3.99 -2.51 15.06
C ALA A 144 3.40 -3.21 16.29
N LEU A 145 4.19 -4.07 16.95
CA LEU A 145 3.77 -4.81 18.16
C LEU A 145 3.62 -3.92 19.40
N LEU A 146 4.28 -2.77 19.44
CA LEU A 146 4.07 -1.75 20.47
C LEU A 146 2.68 -1.12 20.36
N ILE A 147 2.16 -0.97 19.14
CA ILE A 147 0.84 -0.40 18.87
C ILE A 147 -0.26 -1.47 19.00
N ASP A 148 -0.02 -2.65 18.44
CA ASP A 148 -0.92 -3.80 18.50
C ASP A 148 -0.14 -5.08 18.78
N SER A 149 -0.17 -5.52 20.04
CA SER A 149 0.57 -6.68 20.53
C SER A 149 0.03 -8.03 20.03
N GLU A 150 -1.18 -8.08 19.46
CA GLU A 150 -1.85 -9.33 19.09
C GLU A 150 -1.61 -9.73 17.62
N MET A 151 -0.83 -8.94 16.86
CA MET A 151 -0.52 -9.20 15.45
C MET A 151 0.34 -10.46 15.25
N SER A 152 -0.31 -11.62 15.14
CA SER A 152 0.35 -12.93 15.05
C SER A 152 1.20 -13.09 13.77
N SER A 153 0.81 -12.42 12.69
CA SER A 153 1.61 -12.38 11.45
C SER A 153 2.93 -11.64 11.65
N VAL A 154 2.93 -10.58 12.47
CA VAL A 154 4.13 -9.77 12.77
C VAL A 154 5.06 -10.52 13.71
N THR A 155 4.54 -11.21 14.73
CA THR A 155 5.39 -11.99 15.65
C THR A 155 6.14 -13.09 14.92
N GLY A 156 5.49 -13.81 14.00
CA GLY A 156 6.13 -14.81 13.14
C GLY A 156 7.22 -14.21 12.24
N ASN A 157 6.94 -13.07 11.61
CA ASN A 157 7.94 -12.38 10.78
C ASN A 157 9.14 -11.87 11.59
N LEU A 158 8.90 -11.31 12.77
CA LEU A 158 9.95 -10.86 13.69
C LEU A 158 10.85 -12.03 14.11
N GLN A 159 10.27 -13.19 14.42
CA GLN A 159 11.06 -14.38 14.74
C GLN A 159 11.95 -14.80 13.58
N ALA A 160 11.44 -14.78 12.34
CA ALA A 160 12.22 -15.10 11.16
C ALA A 160 13.37 -14.10 10.93
N VAL A 161 13.13 -12.81 11.15
CA VAL A 161 14.17 -11.76 11.07
C VAL A 161 15.25 -11.95 12.13
N LYS A 162 14.87 -12.23 13.39
CA LYS A 162 15.82 -12.49 14.48
C LYS A 162 16.74 -13.69 14.19
N GLN A 163 16.20 -14.76 13.61
CA GLN A 163 17.00 -15.91 13.19
C GLN A 163 18.04 -15.53 12.12
N ARG A 164 17.67 -14.68 11.16
CA ARG A 164 18.59 -14.19 10.12
C ARG A 164 19.70 -13.29 10.69
N LEU A 165 19.35 -12.40 11.63
CA LEU A 165 20.32 -11.54 12.31
C LEU A 165 21.35 -12.37 13.09
N ASN A 166 20.90 -13.34 13.88
CA ASN A 166 21.78 -14.20 14.66
C ASN A 166 22.75 -14.97 13.77
N LYS A 167 22.25 -15.56 12.67
CA LYS A 167 23.10 -16.27 11.70
C LYS A 167 24.17 -15.36 11.09
N THR A 168 23.82 -14.11 10.79
CA THR A 168 24.75 -13.14 10.19
C THR A 168 25.85 -12.75 11.18
N ARG A 169 25.51 -12.56 12.46
CA ARG A 169 26.49 -12.27 13.53
C ARG A 169 27.48 -13.42 13.73
N THR A 170 26.99 -14.66 13.78
CA THR A 170 27.86 -15.84 13.96
C THR A 170 28.86 -16.02 12.80
N ILE A 171 28.48 -15.68 11.56
CA ILE A 171 29.38 -15.75 10.40
C ILE A 171 30.51 -14.72 10.52
N ILE A 172 30.17 -13.47 10.87
CA ILE A 172 31.17 -12.41 11.04
C ILE A 172 32.16 -12.77 12.15
N GLU A 173 31.66 -13.29 13.28
CA GLU A 173 32.50 -13.73 14.40
C GLU A 173 33.43 -14.90 14.02
N SER A 174 33.00 -15.81 13.13
CA SER A 174 33.85 -16.91 12.66
C SER A 174 34.92 -16.45 11.66
N ASP A 175 34.59 -15.48 10.80
CA ASP A 175 35.52 -14.93 9.80
C ASP A 175 36.59 -14.03 10.45
N GLU A 176 36.28 -13.36 11.58
CA GLU A 176 37.26 -12.58 12.35
C GLU A 176 38.24 -13.46 13.15
N GLN A 177 37.94 -14.75 13.35
CA GLN A 177 38.77 -15.69 14.11
C GLN A 177 39.65 -16.61 13.23
N SER A 178 39.51 -16.55 11.90
CA SER A 178 40.25 -17.35 10.91
C SER A 178 41.34 -16.55 10.20
#